data_AF-U3TUL5-F1
#
_entry.id   AF-U3TUL5-F1
#
_cell.length_a   1.000
_cell.length_b   1.000
_cell.length_c   1.000
_cell.angle_alpha   90.00
_cell.angle_beta   90.00
_cell.angle_gamma   90.00
#
_symmetry.space_group_name_H-M   'P 1'
#
loop_
_entity.id
_entity.type
_entity.pdbx_description
1 polymer ?
#
loop_
_entity_poly.entity_id
_entity_poly.type
_entity_poly.pdbx_seq_one_letter_code
_entity_poly.pdbx_strand_id
1 'polypeptide(L)'
;MIRDSEYNKDNAKMVINCVVYRHGKREEHVEVDQISEVLKEEKSFVWLGLYQPDPAFMQTLQEEFSLHELAIEDALVAHQRPKIEQYGESVFIVVKTAHMEERQRISFGETHFSSAKIF
;
A
#
# COMPACT_ATOMS: atom_id res chain seq x y z
N MET A 1 18.77 -7.59 -24.00
CA MET A 1 18.49 -8.77 -23.16
C MET A 1 17.23 -8.42 -22.39
N ILE A 2 16.09 -8.74 -23.00
CA ILE A 2 14.75 -8.37 -22.52
C ILE A 2 14.51 -9.28 -21.32
N ARG A 3 14.43 -8.71 -20.12
CA ARG A 3 13.82 -9.42 -18.99
C ARG A 3 12.34 -9.43 -19.31
N ASP A 4 11.86 -10.58 -19.77
CA ASP A 4 10.45 -10.89 -19.80
C ASP A 4 9.92 -10.68 -18.38
N SER A 5 9.23 -9.56 -18.15
CA SER A 5 8.42 -9.39 -16.96
C SER A 5 7.25 -10.35 -17.14
N GLU A 6 7.40 -11.56 -16.61
CA GLU A 6 6.25 -12.35 -16.20
C GLU A 6 5.48 -11.49 -15.20
N TYR A 7 4.55 -10.69 -15.73
CA TYR A 7 3.49 -10.07 -14.97
C TYR A 7 2.75 -11.19 -14.26
N ASN A 8 3.14 -11.45 -13.02
CA ASN A 8 2.64 -12.56 -12.24
C ASN A 8 1.13 -12.33 -12.03
N LYS A 9 0.30 -13.18 -12.63
CA LYS A 9 -1.18 -13.12 -12.52
C LYS A 9 -1.65 -13.11 -11.07
N ASP A 10 -0.81 -13.51 -10.12
CA ASP A 10 -1.12 -13.48 -8.69
C ASP A 10 -1.10 -12.06 -8.09
N ASN A 11 -0.30 -11.13 -8.62
CA ASN A 11 -0.27 -9.73 -8.18
C ASN A 11 -1.62 -9.02 -8.41
N ALA A 12 -2.32 -9.40 -9.48
CA ALA A 12 -3.64 -8.84 -9.83
C ALA A 12 -4.73 -9.12 -8.78
N LYS A 13 -4.51 -10.09 -7.86
CA LYS A 13 -5.43 -10.34 -6.74
C LYS A 13 -5.14 -9.49 -5.51
N MET A 14 -3.88 -9.05 -5.35
CA MET A 14 -3.43 -8.30 -4.17
C MET A 14 -3.56 -6.79 -4.37
N VAL A 15 -3.44 -6.29 -5.60
CA VAL A 15 -3.62 -4.87 -5.92
C VAL A 15 -5.10 -4.61 -6.23
N ILE A 16 -5.78 -3.88 -5.33
CA ILE A 16 -7.16 -3.43 -5.55
C ILE A 16 -7.16 -2.22 -6.50
N ASN A 17 -6.20 -1.32 -6.33
CA ASN A 17 -6.11 -0.08 -7.09
C ASN A 17 -4.70 0.51 -7.00
N CYS A 18 -4.18 1.04 -8.09
CA CYS A 18 -2.93 1.79 -8.11
C CYS A 18 -3.13 3.05 -8.96
N VAL A 19 -3.11 4.23 -8.34
CA VAL A 19 -3.49 5.50 -8.98
C VAL A 19 -2.45 6.57 -8.73
N VAL A 20 -2.07 7.28 -9.78
CA VAL A 20 -1.21 8.45 -9.67
C VAL A 20 -2.05 9.71 -9.60
N TYR A 21 -1.63 10.63 -8.74
CA TYR A 21 -2.09 12.01 -8.72
C TYR A 21 -0.93 12.91 -9.09
N ARG A 22 -1.07 13.68 -10.17
CA ARG A 22 -0.08 14.70 -10.56
C ARG A 22 -0.71 16.07 -10.45
N HIS A 23 -0.05 16.99 -9.76
CA HIS A 23 -0.58 18.35 -9.57
C HIS A 23 -2.02 18.34 -8.99
N GLY A 24 -2.32 17.37 -8.13
CA GLY A 24 -3.64 17.18 -7.53
C GLY A 24 -4.72 16.61 -8.47
N LYS A 25 -4.37 16.25 -9.71
CA LYS A 25 -5.28 15.60 -10.67
C LYS A 25 -5.02 14.10 -10.68
N ARG A 26 -6.10 13.33 -10.61
CA ARG A 26 -6.06 11.89 -10.78
C ARG A 26 -5.73 11.56 -12.24
N GLU A 27 -4.69 10.78 -12.44
CA GLU A 27 -4.32 10.17 -13.72
C GLU A 27 -4.54 8.65 -13.68
N GLU A 28 -4.33 7.97 -14.81
CA GLU A 28 -4.59 6.54 -14.94
C GLU A 28 -3.60 5.66 -14.14
N HIS A 29 -3.80 4.34 -14.25
CA HIS A 29 -3.08 3.29 -13.54
C HIS A 29 -1.57 3.40 -13.74
N VAL A 30 -0.81 3.11 -12.68
CA VAL A 30 0.64 2.90 -12.75
C VAL A 30 0.95 1.49 -12.31
N GLU A 31 1.85 0.84 -13.02
CA GLU A 31 2.35 -0.47 -12.62
C GLU A 31 3.22 -0.34 -11.37
N VAL A 32 3.19 -1.36 -10.50
CA VAL A 32 3.86 -1.30 -9.19
C VAL A 32 5.37 -1.05 -9.32
N ASP A 33 5.99 -1.62 -10.35
CA ASP A 33 7.42 -1.47 -10.67
C ASP A 33 7.80 -0.11 -11.28
N GLN A 34 6.81 0.78 -11.49
CA GLN A 34 7.01 2.14 -11.99
C GLN A 34 6.78 3.19 -10.89
N ILE A 35 6.38 2.77 -9.69
CA ILE A 35 6.01 3.68 -8.60
C ILE A 35 7.20 4.55 -8.19
N SER A 36 8.40 3.97 -8.04
CA SER A 36 9.60 4.72 -7.68
C SER A 36 9.94 5.81 -8.71
N GLU A 37 9.75 5.56 -9.99
CA GLU A 37 9.97 6.56 -11.06
C GLU A 37 8.91 7.67 -11.03
N VAL A 38 7.64 7.32 -10.83
CA VAL A 38 6.56 8.30 -10.70
C VAL A 38 6.78 9.24 -9.53
N LEU A 39 7.22 8.70 -8.39
CA LEU A 39 7.42 9.45 -7.15
C LEU A 39 8.63 10.42 -7.20
N LYS A 40 9.53 10.29 -8.18
CA LYS A 40 10.60 11.28 -8.44
C LYS A 40 10.07 12.55 -9.10
N GLU A 41 8.89 12.51 -9.70
CA GLU A 41 8.31 13.68 -10.34
C GLU A 41 7.74 14.66 -9.32
N GLU A 42 7.93 15.96 -9.55
CA GLU A 42 7.41 16.99 -8.65
C GLU A 42 5.88 16.92 -8.55
N LYS A 43 5.37 17.06 -7.32
CA LYS A 43 3.91 17.09 -7.02
C LYS A 43 3.17 15.85 -7.53
N SER A 44 3.85 14.71 -7.54
CA SER A 44 3.27 13.39 -7.75
C SER A 44 2.88 12.75 -6.41
N PHE A 45 1.88 11.88 -6.44
CA PHE A 45 1.44 11.10 -5.29
C PHE A 45 0.84 9.79 -5.82
N VAL A 46 1.22 8.65 -5.24
CA VAL A 46 0.68 7.33 -5.60
C VAL A 46 -0.23 6.84 -4.49
N TRP A 47 -1.47 6.49 -4.86
CA TRP A 47 -2.41 5.80 -4.01
C TRP A 47 -2.47 4.32 -4.39
N LEU A 48 -1.89 3.47 -3.55
CA LEU A 48 -1.91 2.02 -3.69
C LEU A 48 -2.87 1.40 -2.66
N GLY A 49 -3.85 0.65 -3.15
CA GLY A 49 -4.77 -0.14 -2.33
C GLY A 49 -4.46 -1.63 -2.44
N LEU A 50 -4.29 -2.29 -1.30
CA LEU A 50 -3.90 -3.70 -1.23
C LEU A 50 -4.96 -4.54 -0.54
N TYR A 51 -5.09 -5.80 -0.97
CA TYR A 51 -5.92 -6.83 -0.35
C TYR A 51 -5.06 -8.06 -0.04
N GLN A 52 -4.86 -8.33 1.26
CA GLN A 52 -4.10 -9.49 1.75
C GLN A 52 -2.79 -9.73 0.97
N PRO A 53 -1.89 -8.72 0.88
CA PRO A 53 -0.62 -8.89 0.18
C PRO A 53 0.24 -9.94 0.89
N ASP A 54 0.97 -10.74 0.11
CA ASP A 54 1.91 -11.70 0.68
C ASP A 54 3.26 -11.05 1.05
N PRO A 55 4.10 -11.72 1.85
CA PRO A 55 5.40 -11.18 2.25
C PRO A 55 6.36 -10.84 1.11
N ALA A 56 6.32 -11.58 0.00
CA ALA A 56 7.20 -11.33 -1.13
C ALA A 56 6.78 -10.05 -1.86
N PHE A 57 5.48 -9.85 -2.04
CA PHE A 57 4.92 -8.63 -2.62
C PHE A 57 5.19 -7.40 -1.73
N MET A 58 5.06 -7.56 -0.40
CA MET A 58 5.39 -6.49 0.55
C MET A 58 6.87 -6.06 0.48
N GLN A 59 7.80 -6.99 0.22
CA GLN A 59 9.21 -6.64 -0.01
C GLN A 59 9.39 -5.82 -1.29
N THR A 60 8.70 -6.15 -2.38
CA THR A 60 8.72 -5.32 -3.59
C THR A 60 8.25 -3.89 -3.30
N LEU A 61 7.19 -3.73 -2.51
CA LEU A 61 6.72 -2.39 -2.11
C LEU A 61 7.70 -1.65 -1.21
N GLN A 62 8.45 -2.36 -0.39
CA GLN A 62 9.50 -1.76 0.43
C GLN A 62 10.53 -1.05 -0.44
N GLU A 63 10.96 -1.70 -1.52
CA GLU A 63 11.93 -1.16 -2.48
C GLU A 63 11.33 0.03 -3.26
N GLU A 64 10.11 -0.13 -3.79
CA GLU A 64 9.47 0.88 -4.64
C GLU A 64 9.04 2.16 -3.89
N PHE A 65 8.56 2.03 -2.66
CA PHE A 65 8.13 3.17 -1.83
C PHE A 65 9.19 3.64 -0.83
N SER A 66 10.36 2.98 -0.77
CA SER A 66 11.37 3.20 0.26
C SER A 66 10.80 3.14 1.68
N LEU A 67 9.91 2.17 1.94
CA LEU A 67 9.26 2.00 3.24
C LEU A 67 10.27 1.55 4.29
N HIS A 68 10.09 2.04 5.52
CA HIS A 68 10.89 1.60 6.65
C HIS A 68 10.62 0.12 6.95
N GLU A 69 11.66 -0.67 7.25
CA GLU A 69 11.58 -2.11 7.52
C GLU A 69 10.52 -2.45 8.59
N LEU A 70 10.55 -1.74 9.72
CA LEU A 70 9.55 -1.89 10.78
C LEU A 70 8.10 -1.65 10.32
N ALA A 71 7.85 -0.77 9.35
CA ALA A 71 6.51 -0.53 8.84
C ALA A 71 6.00 -1.70 7.98
N ILE A 72 6.90 -2.39 7.25
CA ILE A 72 6.58 -3.60 6.51
C ILE A 72 6.30 -4.76 7.46
N GLU A 73 7.15 -4.95 8.47
CA GLU A 73 6.94 -5.97 9.50
C GLU A 73 5.59 -5.78 10.17
N ASP A 74 5.26 -4.55 10.57
CA ASP A 74 3.97 -4.26 11.21
C ASP A 74 2.77 -4.45 10.28
N ALA A 75 2.90 -4.15 9.00
CA ALA A 75 1.87 -4.39 8.00
C ALA A 75 1.61 -5.89 7.74
N LEU A 76 2.64 -6.73 7.92
CA LEU A 76 2.53 -8.20 7.81
C LEU A 76 1.96 -8.85 9.07
N VAL A 77 2.01 -8.16 10.22
CA VAL A 77 1.46 -8.65 11.48
C VAL A 77 -0.02 -8.29 11.58
N ALA A 78 -0.89 -9.29 11.51
CA ALA A 78 -2.33 -9.13 11.72
C ALA A 78 -2.69 -8.93 13.21
N HIS A 79 -3.90 -8.43 13.46
CA HIS A 79 -4.51 -8.33 14.80
C HIS A 79 -3.88 -7.31 15.73
N GLN A 80 -3.22 -6.30 15.17
CA GLN A 80 -2.71 -5.19 15.96
C GLN A 80 -3.85 -4.39 16.61
N ARG A 81 -3.56 -3.78 17.77
CA ARG A 81 -4.46 -2.77 18.35
C ARG A 81 -4.41 -1.52 17.47
N PRO A 82 -5.51 -0.74 17.36
CA PRO A 82 -5.46 0.55 16.67
C PRO A 82 -4.32 1.42 17.20
N LYS A 83 -3.49 1.93 16.29
CA LYS A 83 -2.29 2.71 16.62
C LYS A 83 -1.95 3.68 15.50
N ILE A 84 -1.16 4.70 15.84
CA ILE A 84 -0.49 5.60 14.91
C ILE A 84 0.97 5.63 15.32
N GLU A 85 1.87 5.36 14.38
CA GLU A 85 3.31 5.36 14.59
C GLU A 85 4.00 6.15 13.47
N GLN A 86 5.09 6.81 13.83
CA GLN A 86 5.90 7.58 12.89
C GLN A 86 7.27 6.90 12.74
N TYR A 87 7.64 6.61 11.50
CA TYR A 87 8.93 6.03 11.12
C TYR A 87 9.67 7.02 10.21
N GLY A 88 10.52 7.86 10.80
CA GLY A 88 11.17 8.95 10.07
C GLY A 88 10.13 9.93 9.51
N GLU A 89 10.03 10.02 8.18
CA GLU A 89 9.01 10.82 7.50
C GLU A 89 7.74 10.03 7.14
N SER A 90 7.71 8.73 7.42
CA SER A 90 6.56 7.88 7.14
C SER A 90 5.64 7.77 8.35
N VAL A 91 4.35 7.59 8.10
CA VAL A 91 3.34 7.35 9.15
C VAL A 91 2.63 6.03 8.86
N PHE A 92 2.52 5.20 9.89
CA PHE A 92 1.78 3.94 9.88
C PHE A 92 0.56 4.03 10.79
N ILE A 93 -0.60 3.63 10.28
CA ILE A 93 -1.87 3.71 11.01
C ILE A 93 -2.59 2.37 10.91
N VAL A 94 -2.98 1.82 12.06
CA VAL A 94 -3.87 0.65 12.14
C VAL A 94 -5.26 1.12 12.54
N VAL A 95 -6.25 0.84 11.71
CA VAL A 95 -7.67 1.15 11.96
C VAL A 95 -8.47 -0.13 12.03
N LYS A 96 -9.42 -0.20 12.97
CA LYS A 96 -10.46 -1.23 12.98
C LYS A 96 -11.71 -0.67 12.34
N THR A 97 -12.19 -1.34 11.31
CA THR A 97 -13.46 -0.99 10.66
C THR A 97 -14.59 -1.79 11.29
N ALA A 98 -15.77 -1.20 11.40
CA ALA A 98 -16.96 -1.89 11.88
C ALA A 98 -18.04 -1.82 10.80
N HIS A 99 -18.66 -2.95 10.50
CA HIS A 99 -19.72 -3.09 9.52
C HIS A 99 -20.95 -3.72 10.16
N MET A 100 -22.13 -3.14 9.92
CA MET A 100 -23.40 -3.69 10.39
C MET A 100 -23.95 -4.66 9.34
N GLU A 101 -24.07 -5.94 9.70
CA GLU A 101 -24.65 -6.97 8.84
C GLU A 101 -26.19 -7.01 8.91
N GLU A 102 -26.80 -7.71 7.96
CA GLU A 102 -28.27 -7.83 7.80
C GLU A 102 -29.02 -8.24 9.08
N ARG A 103 -28.35 -8.94 10.01
CA ARG A 103 -28.93 -9.44 11.28
C ARG A 103 -28.57 -8.62 12.52
N GLN A 104 -28.26 -7.33 12.36
CA GLN A 104 -27.82 -6.47 13.48
C GLN A 104 -26.55 -7.00 14.17
N ARG A 105 -25.73 -7.75 13.44
CA ARG A 105 -24.44 -8.24 13.90
C ARG A 105 -23.37 -7.27 13.42
N ILE A 106 -22.52 -6.82 14.32
CA ILE A 106 -21.35 -6.02 13.97
C ILE A 106 -20.21 -6.97 13.65
N SER A 107 -19.67 -6.89 12.43
CA SER A 107 -18.38 -7.49 12.08
C SER A 107 -17.28 -6.43 12.08
N PHE A 108 -16.08 -6.85 12.52
CA PHE A 108 -14.92 -5.99 12.60
C PHE A 108 -13.89 -6.39 11.54
N GLY A 109 -13.40 -5.43 10.79
CA GLY A 109 -12.25 -5.56 9.91
C GLY A 109 -11.02 -4.86 10.47
N GLU A 110 -9.88 -5.07 9.80
CA GLU A 110 -8.63 -4.37 10.07
C GLU A 110 -8.13 -3.77 8.76
N THR A 111 -7.73 -2.50 8.79
CA THR A 111 -7.18 -1.79 7.64
C THR A 111 -5.95 -1.04 8.09
N HIS A 112 -4.86 -1.24 7.37
CA HIS A 112 -3.60 -0.54 7.61
C HIS A 112 -3.44 0.55 6.56
N PHE A 113 -3.00 1.73 7.00
CA PHE A 113 -2.65 2.84 6.13
C PHE A 113 -1.19 3.19 6.35
N SER A 114 -0.49 3.47 5.27
CA SER A 114 0.90 3.89 5.32
C SER A 114 1.10 5.06 4.36
N SER A 115 1.78 6.10 4.82
CA SER A 115 2.28 7.16 3.94
C SER A 115 3.79 7.10 3.93
N ALA A 116 4.39 7.08 2.74
CA ALA A 116 5.81 7.27 2.53
C ALA A 116 6.05 8.61 1.84
N LYS A 117 7.09 9.32 2.26
CA LYS A 117 7.58 10.52 1.58
C LYS A 117 8.93 10.17 0.96
N ILE A 118 9.00 10.27 -0.37
CA ILE A 118 10.24 10.09 -1.12
C ILE A 118 10.90 11.45 -1.28
N PHE A 119 12.22 11.51 -1.06
CA PHE A 119 13.06 12.69 -1.24
C PHE A 119 13.82 12.64 -2.57
#